data_AF-A0A2M7EKH5-F1
#
_entry.id   AF-A0A2M7EKH5-F1
#
_cell.length_a   1.000
_cell.length_b   1.000
_cell.length_c   1.000
_cell.angle_alpha   90.00
_cell.angle_beta   90.00
_cell.angle_gamma   90.00
#
_symmetry.space_group_name_H-M   'P 1'
#
loop_
_entity.id
_entity.type
_entity.pdbx_description
1 polymer ?
#
loop_
_entity_poly.entity_id
_entity_poly.type
_entity_poly.pdbx_seq_one_letter_code
_entity_poly.pdbx_strand_id
1 'polypeptide(L)'
;KAADSSKKDSAMAYDQLMVRHWDHWLTPYRNHLHVAALGNGVVKDATNLMSEWNTDIAGMKEVAFTPDNSRLVFSAKIPAADQAWHTNFDIFMVPVTGGEKQNLTTSNAAWDAQPSFSNDGRFMAYKAMSKPQAEADKFSLMLLDMVTGQRKELAPEFDRSVSDYKFGPDNRTVYVTTQDVGQYSIYAINT
;
A
#
# COMPACT_ATOMS: atom_id res chain seq x y z
N LYS A 1 -23.22 0.35 -10.35
CA LYS A 1 -23.37 1.52 -11.25
C LYS A 1 -24.45 1.31 -12.30
N ALA A 2 -24.32 0.39 -13.27
CA ALA A 2 -25.42 0.13 -14.22
C ALA A 2 -26.69 -0.42 -13.55
N ALA A 3 -26.54 -1.20 -12.48
CA ALA A 3 -27.67 -1.67 -11.67
C ALA A 3 -28.35 -0.58 -10.83
N ASP A 4 -27.67 0.55 -10.57
CA ASP A 4 -28.24 1.63 -9.74
C ASP A 4 -29.01 2.67 -10.57
N SER A 5 -28.83 2.70 -11.89
CA SER A 5 -29.49 3.69 -12.76
C SER A 5 -31.00 3.50 -12.87
N SER A 6 -31.53 2.36 -12.44
CA SER A 6 -32.97 2.05 -12.41
C SER A 6 -33.65 2.39 -11.07
N LYS A 7 -32.90 2.77 -10.03
CA LYS A 7 -33.47 3.16 -8.74
C LYS A 7 -34.25 4.46 -8.87
N LYS A 8 -35.45 4.49 -8.27
CA LYS A 8 -36.37 5.65 -8.31
C LYS A 8 -36.19 6.61 -7.13
N ASP A 9 -35.43 6.20 -6.13
CA ASP A 9 -35.11 6.97 -4.93
C ASP A 9 -33.60 6.98 -4.68
N SER A 10 -33.17 7.87 -3.79
CA SER A 10 -31.78 8.06 -3.38
C SER A 10 -31.53 7.67 -1.92
N ALA A 11 -32.43 6.91 -1.30
CA ALA A 11 -32.28 6.53 0.10
C ALA A 11 -31.11 5.54 0.24
N MET A 12 -30.28 5.73 1.26
CA MET A 12 -29.13 4.86 1.53
C MET A 12 -29.08 4.52 3.01
N ALA A 13 -28.78 3.25 3.30
CA ALA A 13 -28.62 2.73 4.65
C ALA A 13 -27.19 2.20 4.80
N TYR A 14 -26.63 2.41 6.00
CA TYR A 14 -25.26 2.04 6.33
C TYR A 14 -25.23 1.35 7.68
N ASP A 15 -24.45 0.29 7.77
CA ASP A 15 -24.14 -0.47 8.97
C ASP A 15 -22.74 -0.15 9.52
N GLN A 16 -21.91 0.54 8.74
CA GLN A 16 -20.53 0.84 9.11
C GLN A 16 -20.06 2.22 8.60
N LEU A 17 -19.15 2.85 9.36
CA LEU A 17 -18.35 3.98 8.90
C LEU A 17 -17.20 3.51 7.98
N MET A 18 -16.71 4.36 7.07
CA MET A 18 -17.22 5.69 6.76
C MET A 18 -18.42 5.60 5.79
N VAL A 19 -19.34 6.57 5.87
CA VAL A 19 -20.50 6.65 4.95
C VAL A 19 -20.25 7.56 3.75
N ARG A 20 -19.22 8.42 3.83
CA ARG A 20 -18.95 9.47 2.84
C ARG A 20 -17.45 9.71 2.72
N HIS A 21 -16.99 10.01 1.51
CA HIS A 21 -15.65 10.52 1.24
C HIS A 21 -15.82 11.91 0.62
N TRP A 22 -15.45 12.95 1.38
CA TRP A 22 -15.62 14.36 1.00
C TRP A 22 -17.06 14.68 0.55
N ASP A 23 -17.26 14.98 -0.72
CA ASP A 23 -18.54 15.39 -1.30
C ASP A 23 -19.38 14.20 -1.83
N HIS A 24 -18.86 12.97 -1.83
CA HIS A 24 -19.54 11.79 -2.41
C HIS A 24 -19.88 10.71 -1.36
N TRP A 25 -21.09 10.17 -1.43
CA TRP A 25 -21.52 9.06 -0.58
C TRP A 25 -20.86 7.74 -1.00
N LEU A 26 -20.39 6.98 -0.01
CA LEU A 26 -19.79 5.68 -0.27
C LEU A 26 -20.87 4.68 -0.67
N THR A 27 -20.54 3.85 -1.66
CA THR A 27 -21.41 2.80 -2.20
C THR A 27 -20.88 1.43 -1.76
N PRO A 28 -21.60 0.33 -2.04
CA PRO A 28 -21.06 -1.01 -1.82
C PRO A 28 -19.88 -1.36 -2.73
N TYR A 29 -19.60 -0.57 -3.77
CA TYR A 29 -18.47 -0.81 -4.67
C TYR A 29 -17.14 -0.43 -4.01
N ARG A 30 -16.10 -1.21 -4.30
CA ARG A 30 -14.72 -1.03 -3.83
C ARG A 30 -13.75 -1.04 -4.99
N ASN A 31 -12.61 -0.38 -4.81
CA ASN A 31 -11.50 -0.46 -5.75
C ASN A 31 -10.74 -1.77 -5.51
N HIS A 32 -10.82 -2.68 -6.46
CA HIS A 32 -10.11 -3.95 -6.41
C HIS A 32 -8.89 -3.96 -7.33
N LEU A 33 -7.86 -4.71 -6.93
CA LEU A 33 -6.67 -4.93 -7.73
C LEU A 33 -6.94 -6.09 -8.68
N HIS A 34 -6.81 -5.81 -9.98
CA HIS A 34 -6.92 -6.81 -11.03
C HIS A 34 -5.57 -6.97 -11.72
N VAL A 35 -5.15 -8.22 -11.95
CA VAL A 35 -3.92 -8.54 -12.68
C VAL A 35 -4.25 -9.35 -13.92
N ALA A 36 -3.60 -9.03 -15.02
CA ALA A 36 -3.75 -9.73 -16.29
C ALA A 36 -2.39 -9.93 -16.96
N ALA A 37 -2.26 -11.02 -17.71
CA ALA A 37 -1.11 -11.23 -18.58
C ALA A 37 -1.24 -10.34 -19.82
N LEU A 38 -0.18 -9.61 -20.14
CA LEU A 38 -0.10 -8.83 -21.37
C LEU A 38 0.41 -9.72 -22.51
N GLY A 39 -0.21 -9.57 -23.68
CA GLY A 39 0.23 -10.17 -24.93
C GLY A 39 0.06 -9.17 -26.08
N ASN A 40 0.15 -9.64 -27.33
CA ASN A 40 0.08 -8.75 -28.51
C ASN A 40 -1.35 -8.28 -28.87
N GLY A 41 -2.33 -8.43 -27.97
CA GLY A 41 -3.73 -8.14 -28.23
C GLY A 41 -4.43 -7.53 -27.02
N VAL A 42 -5.72 -7.23 -27.18
CA VAL A 42 -6.56 -6.68 -26.10
C VAL A 42 -6.69 -7.70 -24.98
N VAL A 43 -6.40 -7.26 -23.76
CA VAL A 43 -6.65 -8.03 -22.53
C VAL A 43 -8.15 -8.21 -22.35
N LYS A 44 -8.61 -9.47 -22.31
CA LYS A 44 -10.04 -9.81 -22.12
C LYS A 44 -10.34 -10.38 -20.74
N ASP A 45 -9.32 -10.89 -20.06
CA ASP A 45 -9.45 -11.57 -18.78
C ASP A 45 -8.48 -10.96 -17.77
N ALA A 46 -8.93 -10.80 -16.53
CA ALA A 46 -8.11 -10.33 -15.42
C ALA A 46 -8.54 -11.00 -14.11
N THR A 47 -7.56 -11.42 -13.33
CA THR A 47 -7.78 -12.01 -12.00
C THR A 47 -8.01 -10.90 -10.99
N ASN A 48 -9.18 -10.91 -10.33
CA ASN A 48 -9.42 -10.05 -9.16
C ASN A 48 -8.68 -10.63 -7.94
N LEU A 49 -7.69 -9.90 -7.43
CA LEU A 49 -6.90 -10.33 -6.27
C LEU A 49 -7.53 -9.98 -4.93
N MET A 50 -8.61 -9.19 -4.92
CA MET A 50 -9.23 -8.62 -3.73
C MET A 50 -10.73 -8.92 -3.65
N SER A 51 -11.20 -10.07 -4.18
CA SER A 51 -12.64 -10.38 -4.27
C SER A 51 -13.40 -10.25 -2.95
N GLU A 52 -12.80 -10.68 -1.84
CA GLU A 52 -13.39 -10.64 -0.50
C GLU A 52 -12.97 -9.40 0.32
N TRP A 53 -12.18 -8.49 -0.25
CA TRP A 53 -11.59 -7.38 0.49
C TRP A 53 -12.54 -6.17 0.47
N ASN A 54 -13.02 -5.75 1.64
CA ASN A 54 -14.06 -4.71 1.72
C ASN A 54 -13.52 -3.32 2.11
N THR A 55 -12.21 -3.11 2.01
CA THR A 55 -11.54 -1.80 2.22
C THR A 55 -10.84 -1.37 0.93
N ASP A 56 -10.61 -0.06 0.78
CA ASP A 56 -9.89 0.48 -0.36
C ASP A 56 -8.39 0.60 -0.09
N ILE A 57 -7.59 0.55 -1.16
CA ILE A 57 -6.18 0.95 -1.16
C ILE A 57 -6.06 2.47 -1.38
N ALA A 58 -5.04 3.09 -0.79
CA ALA A 58 -4.86 4.54 -0.87
C ALA A 58 -4.36 5.04 -2.26
N GLY A 59 -4.01 4.14 -3.17
CA GLY A 59 -3.68 4.45 -4.56
C GLY A 59 -2.69 3.46 -5.19
N MET A 60 -2.37 3.62 -6.47
CA MET A 60 -1.42 2.74 -7.18
C MET A 60 0.03 2.87 -6.71
N LYS A 61 0.38 3.96 -5.99
CA LYS A 61 1.68 4.08 -5.32
C LYS A 61 1.84 3.11 -4.16
N GLU A 62 0.74 2.55 -3.66
CA GLU A 62 0.72 1.56 -2.59
C GLU A 62 0.91 0.14 -3.10
N VAL A 63 1.19 -0.07 -4.38
CA VAL A 63 1.18 -1.38 -5.03
C VAL A 63 2.51 -1.64 -5.74
N ALA A 64 3.06 -2.84 -5.59
CA ALA A 64 4.27 -3.28 -6.28
C ALA A 64 4.18 -4.77 -6.65
N PHE A 65 4.76 -5.16 -7.79
CA PHE A 65 5.05 -6.57 -8.06
C PHE A 65 6.32 -6.99 -7.34
N THR A 66 6.40 -8.25 -6.93
CA THR A 66 7.69 -8.88 -6.63
C THR A 66 8.54 -8.93 -7.91
N PRO A 67 9.89 -8.89 -7.83
CA PRO A 67 10.73 -8.82 -9.04
C PRO A 67 10.59 -10.03 -9.99
N ASP A 68 10.15 -11.17 -9.48
CA ASP A 68 9.83 -12.37 -10.25
C ASP A 68 8.43 -12.35 -10.89
N ASN A 69 7.65 -11.29 -10.68
CA ASN A 69 6.27 -11.10 -11.11
C ASN A 69 5.28 -12.19 -10.62
N SER A 70 5.65 -12.98 -9.61
CA SER A 70 4.81 -14.07 -9.11
C SER A 70 3.78 -13.60 -8.09
N ARG A 71 4.00 -12.44 -7.47
CA ARG A 71 3.15 -11.88 -6.41
C ARG A 71 2.96 -10.38 -6.60
N LEU A 72 1.85 -9.90 -6.05
CA LEU A 72 1.56 -8.48 -5.87
C LEU A 72 1.63 -8.17 -4.37
N VAL A 73 2.21 -7.03 -4.03
CA VAL A 73 2.29 -6.47 -2.69
C VAL A 73 1.55 -5.15 -2.67
N PHE A 74 0.73 -4.92 -1.65
CA PHE A 74 -0.06 -3.70 -1.54
C PHE A 74 -0.28 -3.26 -0.09
N SER A 75 -0.37 -1.94 0.14
CA SER A 75 -0.79 -1.38 1.43
C SER A 75 -2.31 -1.17 1.48
N ALA A 76 -2.96 -1.68 2.53
CA ALA A 76 -4.41 -1.58 2.75
C ALA A 76 -4.77 -1.61 4.24
N LYS A 77 -5.99 -1.17 4.58
CA LYS A 77 -6.58 -1.46 5.88
C LYS A 77 -7.08 -2.91 5.92
N ILE A 78 -6.94 -3.57 7.07
CA ILE A 78 -7.63 -4.84 7.31
C ILE A 78 -9.15 -4.58 7.30
N PRO A 79 -9.93 -5.39 6.55
CA PRO A 79 -11.38 -5.49 6.68
C PRO A 79 -11.84 -5.67 8.13
N ALA A 80 -12.33 -4.60 8.75
CA ALA A 80 -12.82 -4.63 10.13
C ALA A 80 -13.87 -3.54 10.36
N ALA A 81 -14.73 -3.76 11.37
CA ALA A 81 -15.80 -2.82 11.74
C ALA A 81 -15.23 -1.47 12.20
N ASP A 82 -14.03 -1.48 12.77
CA ASP A 82 -13.36 -0.34 13.36
C ASP A 82 -12.42 0.41 12.41
N GLN A 83 -12.41 0.07 11.12
CA GLN A 83 -11.51 0.68 10.12
C GLN A 83 -11.53 2.22 10.08
N ALA A 84 -12.64 2.84 10.49
CA ALA A 84 -12.79 4.29 10.51
C ALA A 84 -12.12 4.97 11.72
N TRP A 85 -11.73 4.21 12.75
CA TRP A 85 -11.21 4.73 14.03
C TRP A 85 -9.69 4.68 14.13
N HIS A 86 -9.02 4.17 13.10
CA HIS A 86 -7.57 4.07 13.06
C HIS A 86 -7.02 4.44 11.69
N THR A 87 -5.72 4.72 11.68
CA THR A 87 -4.93 5.01 10.49
C THR A 87 -3.97 3.86 10.17
N ASN A 88 -4.14 2.70 10.83
CA ASN A 88 -3.37 1.49 10.54
C ASN A 88 -3.63 1.03 9.10
N PHE A 89 -2.56 0.98 8.32
CA PHE A 89 -2.49 0.33 7.02
C PHE A 89 -1.33 -0.64 7.07
N ASP A 90 -1.60 -1.87 6.67
CA ASP A 90 -0.62 -2.94 6.61
C ASP A 90 -0.25 -3.25 5.16
N ILE A 91 0.93 -3.81 4.96
CA ILE A 91 1.39 -4.31 3.68
C ILE A 91 1.04 -5.79 3.57
N PHE A 92 0.28 -6.15 2.54
CA PHE A 92 -0.14 -7.52 2.23
C PHE A 92 0.54 -8.01 0.96
N MET A 93 0.80 -9.32 0.89
CA MET A 93 1.32 -10.00 -0.29
C MET A 93 0.37 -11.10 -0.75
N VAL A 94 0.10 -11.18 -2.05
CA VAL A 94 -0.84 -12.14 -2.66
C VAL A 94 -0.27 -12.70 -3.96
N PRO A 95 -0.47 -13.99 -4.29
CA PRO A 95 -0.11 -14.52 -5.61
C PRO A 95 -0.87 -13.80 -6.73
N VAL A 96 -0.24 -13.61 -7.90
CA VAL A 96 -0.91 -13.01 -9.08
C VAL A 96 -2.05 -13.87 -9.63
N THR A 97 -2.10 -15.14 -9.24
CA THR A 97 -3.19 -16.07 -9.53
C THR A 97 -4.38 -15.93 -8.56
N GLY A 98 -4.30 -15.04 -7.57
CA GLY A 98 -5.26 -14.93 -6.48
C GLY A 98 -4.97 -15.91 -5.34
N GLY A 99 -5.81 -15.86 -4.31
CA GLY A 99 -5.72 -16.71 -3.12
C GLY A 99 -5.49 -15.92 -1.82
N GLU A 100 -4.89 -16.60 -0.85
CA GLU A 100 -4.64 -16.06 0.48
C GLU A 100 -3.64 -14.89 0.45
N LYS A 101 -3.92 -13.89 1.29
CA LYS A 101 -3.11 -12.69 1.47
C LYS A 101 -2.31 -12.84 2.75
N GLN A 102 -0.99 -12.75 2.65
CA GLN A 102 -0.10 -12.74 3.81
C GLN A 102 0.08 -11.29 4.28
N ASN A 103 -0.24 -11.00 5.55
CA ASN A 103 0.11 -9.72 6.16
C ASN A 103 1.62 -9.70 6.47
N LEU A 104 2.34 -8.81 5.78
CA LEU A 104 3.77 -8.60 5.95
C LEU A 104 4.10 -7.56 7.00
N THR A 105 3.18 -6.89 7.70
CA THR A 105 3.53 -5.83 8.66
C THR A 105 2.72 -5.83 9.96
N THR A 106 2.02 -6.92 10.27
CA THR A 106 1.18 -7.14 11.48
C THR A 106 1.72 -6.61 12.84
N SER A 107 3.02 -6.43 12.98
CA SER A 107 3.64 -5.88 14.19
C SER A 107 3.51 -4.35 14.33
N ASN A 108 3.23 -3.62 13.26
CA ASN A 108 3.02 -2.17 13.28
C ASN A 108 1.52 -1.86 13.34
N ALA A 109 1.12 -0.95 14.24
CA ALA A 109 -0.27 -0.51 14.35
C ALA A 109 -0.48 0.89 13.74
N ALA A 110 0.55 1.45 13.09
CA ALA A 110 0.52 2.71 12.37
C ALA A 110 0.46 2.48 10.86
N TRP A 111 0.77 3.49 10.05
CA TRP A 111 0.68 3.39 8.59
C TRP A 111 1.97 2.87 7.96
N ASP A 112 1.92 1.68 7.35
CA ASP A 112 2.94 1.18 6.42
C ASP A 112 2.53 1.39 4.96
N ALA A 113 3.40 2.02 4.17
CA ALA A 113 3.06 2.57 2.86
C ALA A 113 4.13 2.30 1.81
N GLN A 114 3.72 2.37 0.55
CA GLN A 114 4.53 2.38 -0.66
C GLN A 114 5.63 1.29 -0.66
N PRO A 115 5.29 -0.01 -0.67
CA PRO A 115 6.28 -1.07 -0.79
C PRO A 115 7.03 -1.00 -2.13
N SER A 116 8.33 -1.31 -2.13
CA SER A 116 9.16 -1.44 -3.32
C SER A 116 10.29 -2.42 -3.09
N PHE A 117 10.81 -3.03 -4.16
CA PHE A 117 11.81 -4.09 -4.07
C PHE A 117 13.16 -3.65 -4.63
N SER A 118 14.24 -4.20 -4.06
CA SER A 118 15.55 -4.20 -4.72
C SER A 118 15.48 -5.01 -6.03
N ASN A 119 16.34 -4.70 -6.99
CA ASN A 119 16.31 -5.36 -8.30
C ASN A 119 16.63 -6.87 -8.22
N ASP A 120 17.37 -7.29 -7.19
CA ASP A 120 17.66 -8.71 -6.91
C ASP A 120 16.56 -9.41 -6.09
N GLY A 121 15.52 -8.69 -5.66
CA GLY A 121 14.41 -9.22 -4.86
C GLY A 121 14.77 -9.65 -3.44
N ARG A 122 16.01 -9.42 -2.99
CA ARG A 122 16.41 -9.74 -1.62
C ARG A 122 15.69 -8.88 -0.59
N PHE A 123 15.48 -7.60 -0.92
CA PHE A 123 14.91 -6.64 0.03
C PHE A 123 13.62 -6.03 -0.50
N MET A 124 12.68 -5.82 0.41
CA MET A 124 11.56 -4.92 0.25
C MET A 124 11.78 -3.71 1.16
N ALA A 125 11.84 -2.52 0.59
CA ALA A 125 11.71 -1.29 1.36
C ALA A 125 10.24 -0.86 1.40
N TYR A 126 9.89 -0.10 2.44
CA TYR A 126 8.58 0.54 2.59
C TYR A 126 8.71 1.72 3.55
N LYS A 127 7.75 2.63 3.51
CA LYS A 127 7.66 3.71 4.47
C LYS A 127 6.81 3.27 5.66
N ALA A 128 7.17 3.69 6.86
CA ALA A 128 6.40 3.39 8.07
C ALA A 128 6.26 4.62 8.95
N MET A 129 5.04 4.92 9.38
CA MET A 129 4.80 5.71 10.58
C MET A 129 5.00 4.82 11.82
N SER A 130 5.30 5.44 12.96
CA SER A 130 5.56 4.75 14.23
C SER A 130 4.47 4.99 15.28
N LYS A 131 3.67 6.05 15.10
CA LYS A 131 2.64 6.47 16.05
C LYS A 131 1.25 6.19 15.49
N PRO A 132 0.53 5.19 16.04
CA PRO A 132 -0.86 4.95 15.66
C PRO A 132 -1.72 6.20 15.83
N GLN A 133 -2.69 6.40 14.93
CA GLN A 133 -3.64 7.54 14.91
C GLN A 133 -3.03 8.93 14.66
N ALA A 134 -1.71 9.09 14.63
CA ALA A 134 -1.07 10.35 14.30
C ALA A 134 -0.91 10.49 12.78
N GLU A 135 -1.94 11.00 12.09
CA GLU A 135 -1.93 11.17 10.61
C GLU A 135 -0.79 12.05 10.07
N ALA A 136 -0.20 12.89 10.93
CA ALA A 136 0.94 13.74 10.62
C ALA A 136 2.29 13.18 11.12
N ASP A 137 2.36 11.90 11.52
CA ASP A 137 3.63 11.29 11.94
C ASP A 137 4.65 11.23 10.79
N LYS A 138 5.93 11.12 11.16
CA LYS A 138 7.02 10.98 10.21
C LYS A 138 6.94 9.62 9.53
N PHE A 139 7.10 9.58 8.20
CA PHE A 139 7.42 8.34 7.50
C PHE A 139 8.92 8.08 7.58
N SER A 140 9.30 7.05 8.34
CA SER A 140 10.64 6.45 8.31
C SER A 140 10.75 5.44 7.16
N LEU A 141 11.97 5.09 6.77
CA LEU A 141 12.23 4.07 5.75
C LEU A 141 12.58 2.75 6.43
N MET A 142 11.80 1.71 6.14
CA MET A 142 12.00 0.35 6.64
C MET A 142 12.54 -0.55 5.54
N LEU A 143 13.34 -1.54 5.93
CA LEU A 143 13.84 -2.59 5.07
C LEU A 143 13.45 -3.96 5.64
N LEU A 144 12.84 -4.81 4.81
CA LEU A 144 12.52 -6.21 5.08
C LEU A 144 13.39 -7.09 4.18
N ASP A 145 14.19 -7.96 4.78
CA ASP A 145 14.91 -9.02 4.05
C ASP A 145 13.93 -10.17 3.75
N MET A 146 13.64 -10.39 2.47
CA MET A 146 12.64 -11.34 1.99
C MET A 146 13.07 -12.81 2.15
N VAL A 147 14.34 -13.07 2.45
CA VAL A 147 14.88 -14.41 2.67
C VAL A 147 14.80 -14.79 4.15
N THR A 148 15.21 -13.86 5.02
CA THR A 148 15.31 -14.11 6.48
C THR A 148 14.10 -13.64 7.26
N GLY A 149 13.27 -12.75 6.71
CA GLY A 149 12.18 -12.07 7.39
C GLY A 149 12.62 -10.98 8.37
N GLN A 150 13.92 -10.69 8.47
CA GLN A 150 14.44 -9.65 9.35
C GLN A 150 14.08 -8.26 8.86
N ARG A 151 13.83 -7.36 9.82
CA ARG A 151 13.47 -5.97 9.57
C ARG A 151 14.43 -5.02 10.25
N LYS A 152 14.64 -3.86 9.64
CA LYS A 152 15.29 -2.73 10.27
C LYS A 152 14.79 -1.41 9.71
N GLU A 153 14.87 -0.37 10.53
CA GLU A 153 14.77 1.01 10.07
C GLU A 153 16.11 1.42 9.44
N LEU A 154 16.06 2.07 8.28
CA LEU A 154 17.21 2.66 7.62
C LEU A 154 17.39 4.10 8.11
N ALA A 155 18.62 4.44 8.49
CA ALA A 155 19.00 5.75 9.01
C ALA A 155 18.04 6.25 10.12
N PRO A 156 17.99 5.59 11.30
CA PRO A 156 17.06 5.95 12.38
C PRO A 156 17.27 7.37 12.93
N GLU A 157 18.46 7.94 12.74
CA GLU A 157 18.76 9.33 13.12
C GLU A 157 18.29 10.36 12.08
N PHE A 158 17.79 9.91 10.92
CA PHE A 158 17.25 10.79 9.89
C PHE A 158 15.88 11.34 10.33
N ASP A 159 15.84 12.64 10.57
CA ASP A 159 14.72 13.34 11.20
C ASP A 159 13.71 13.94 10.21
N ARG A 160 13.90 13.71 8.89
CA ARG A 160 12.98 14.15 7.84
C ARG A 160 12.00 13.03 7.47
N SER A 161 10.78 13.42 7.09
CA SER A 161 9.75 12.49 6.62
C SER A 161 9.99 12.09 5.17
N VAL A 162 10.09 10.79 4.90
CA VAL A 162 10.28 10.25 3.56
C VAL A 162 9.03 10.47 2.71
N SER A 163 9.20 11.26 1.64
CA SER A 163 8.10 11.56 0.73
C SER A 163 7.96 10.50 -0.37
N ASP A 164 9.06 10.18 -1.07
CA ASP A 164 9.14 9.09 -2.06
C ASP A 164 10.57 8.52 -2.05
N TYR A 165 10.77 7.32 -2.59
CA TYR A 165 12.08 6.68 -2.63
C TYR A 165 12.25 5.69 -3.80
N LYS A 166 13.50 5.39 -4.14
CA LYS A 166 13.88 4.36 -5.14
C LYS A 166 15.17 3.66 -4.75
N PHE A 167 15.22 2.35 -4.93
CA PHE A 167 16.48 1.61 -4.87
C PHE A 167 17.44 2.08 -5.98
N GLY A 168 18.71 2.19 -5.62
CA GLY A 168 19.80 2.33 -6.56
C GLY A 168 20.08 1.02 -7.32
N PRO A 169 20.79 1.09 -8.45
CA PRO A 169 21.12 -0.08 -9.25
C PRO A 169 22.06 -1.07 -8.55
N ASP A 170 22.69 -0.67 -7.45
CA ASP A 170 23.61 -1.46 -6.64
C ASP A 170 22.92 -2.37 -5.60
N ASN A 171 21.59 -2.28 -5.46
CA ASN A 171 20.78 -2.93 -4.42
C ASN A 171 21.25 -2.63 -2.98
N ARG A 172 22.03 -1.57 -2.79
CA ARG A 172 22.65 -1.19 -1.51
C ARG A 172 22.41 0.26 -1.13
N THR A 173 21.94 1.06 -2.07
CA THR A 173 21.57 2.45 -1.86
C THR A 173 20.07 2.62 -2.07
N VAL A 174 19.43 3.42 -1.24
CA VAL A 174 18.09 3.96 -1.48
C VAL A 174 18.18 5.47 -1.60
N TYR A 175 17.71 6.02 -2.72
CA TYR A 175 17.55 7.44 -2.90
C TYR A 175 16.18 7.86 -2.39
N VAL A 176 16.14 8.80 -1.46
CA VAL A 176 14.90 9.32 -0.86
C VAL A 176 14.71 10.78 -1.21
N THR A 177 13.46 11.20 -1.37
CA THR A 177 13.07 12.61 -1.42
C THR A 177 12.41 13.03 -0.13
N THR A 178 12.74 14.21 0.40
CA THR A 178 12.11 14.78 1.58
C THR A 178 11.94 16.28 1.47
N GLN A 179 11.01 16.83 2.26
CA GLN A 179 11.01 18.26 2.55
C GLN A 179 12.13 18.58 3.56
N ASP A 180 12.94 19.59 3.26
CA ASP A 180 14.05 20.03 4.11
C ASP A 180 14.19 21.55 4.09
N VAL A 181 13.84 22.22 5.19
CA VAL A 181 13.97 23.67 5.40
C VAL A 181 13.52 24.50 4.17
N GLY A 182 12.29 24.25 3.71
CA GLY A 182 11.70 24.97 2.57
C GLY A 182 12.16 24.50 1.19
N GLN A 183 12.98 23.45 1.12
CA GLN A 183 13.38 22.77 -0.12
C GLN A 183 12.78 21.37 -0.21
N TYR A 184 12.88 20.77 -1.40
CA TYR A 184 12.58 19.37 -1.64
C TYR A 184 13.86 18.67 -2.14
N SER A 185 14.49 17.92 -1.24
CA SER A 185 15.88 17.46 -1.38
C SER A 185 15.95 15.96 -1.63
N ILE A 186 17.02 15.51 -2.30
CA ILE A 186 17.33 14.09 -2.51
C ILE A 186 18.50 13.70 -1.59
N TYR A 187 18.38 12.56 -0.92
CA TYR A 187 19.43 11.97 -0.08
C TYR A 187 19.69 10.52 -0.52
N ALA A 188 20.91 10.04 -0.31
CA ALA A 188 21.26 8.63 -0.47
C ALA A 188 21.42 8.00 0.92
N ILE A 189 20.73 6.87 1.14
CA ILE A 189 20.78 6.09 2.38
C ILE A 189 21.26 4.68 2.03
N ASN A 190 22.27 4.19 2.74
CA ASN A 190 22.74 2.81 2.55
C ASN A 190 21.83 1.82 3.28
N THR A 191 21.49 0.72 2.60
CA THR A 191 20.67 -0.37 3.11
C THR A 191 21.41 -1.25 4.10
#